data_AF-A0A9X4BHU3-F1
#
_entry.id   AF-A0A9X4BHU3-F1
#
_cell.length_a   1.000
_cell.length_b   1.000
_cell.length_c   1.000
_cell.angle_alpha   90.00
_cell.angle_beta   90.00
_cell.angle_gamma   90.00
#
_symmetry.space_group_name_H-M   'P 1'
#
loop_
_entity.id
_entity.type
_entity.pdbx_description
1 polymer ?
#
loop_
_entity_poly.entity_id
_entity_poly.type
_entity_poly.pdbx_seq_one_letter_code
_entity_poly.pdbx_strand_id
1 'polypeptide(L)' 'MTDHDLLNDPYLALPLDGVRLIEASAGTGKTFTLATLFTRLVVEKGWRIGQILAVTFTDAATQEL' A
#
# COMPACT_ATOMS: atom_id res chain seq x y z
N MET A 1 6.28 6.59 -24.02
CA MET A 1 5.48 6.31 -22.81
C MET A 1 5.45 4.80 -22.63
N THR A 2 6.60 4.23 -22.25
CA THR A 2 6.82 2.78 -22.24
C THR A 2 6.46 2.20 -20.87
N ASP A 3 5.72 1.09 -20.87
CA ASP A 3 5.31 0.23 -19.74
C ASP A 3 6.44 -0.23 -18.78
N HIS A 4 7.67 0.25 -18.95
CA HIS A 4 8.86 -0.22 -18.26
C HIS A 4 9.09 0.38 -16.86
N ASP A 5 8.40 1.47 -16.50
CA ASP A 5 8.61 2.16 -15.20
C ASP A 5 7.80 1.56 -14.04
N LEU A 6 6.69 0.84 -14.32
CA LEU A 6 5.91 0.17 -13.27
C LEU A 6 6.66 -1.01 -12.64
N LEU A 7 7.61 -1.61 -13.36
CA LEU A 7 8.39 -2.75 -12.85
C LEU A 7 9.39 -2.36 -11.75
N ASN A 8 9.72 -1.06 -11.61
CA ASN A 8 10.68 -0.57 -10.63
C ASN A 8 10.04 0.12 -9.43
N ASP A 9 8.71 0.07 -9.27
CA ASP A 9 8.08 0.57 -8.05
C ASP A 9 8.40 -0.40 -6.88
N PRO A 10 9.19 0.01 -5.88
CA PRO A 10 9.57 -0.86 -4.77
C PRO A 10 8.35 -1.36 -3.98
N TYR A 11 7.23 -0.65 -4.02
CA TYR A 11 6.00 -1.03 -3.33
C TYR A 11 5.18 -2.07 -4.10
N LEU A 12 5.35 -2.17 -5.42
CA LEU A 12 4.75 -3.24 -6.24
C LEU A 12 5.55 -4.55 -6.15
N ALA A 13 6.85 -4.48 -5.86
CA ALA A 13 7.69 -5.66 -5.64
C ALA A 13 7.69 -6.15 -4.17
N LEU A 14 7.16 -5.37 -3.22
CA LEU A 14 7.17 -5.73 -1.81
C LEU A 14 6.40 -7.04 -1.56
N PRO A 15 6.96 -8.05 -0.88
CA PRO A 15 6.19 -9.25 -0.57
C PRO A 15 5.07 -8.95 0.42
N LEU A 16 3.92 -9.59 0.23
CA LEU A 16 2.66 -9.33 0.96
C LEU A 16 2.44 -10.27 2.17
N ASP A 17 3.50 -10.94 2.61
CA ASP A 17 3.48 -11.91 3.71
C ASP A 17 4.54 -11.61 4.77
N GLY A 18 4.25 -11.96 6.01
CA GLY A 18 5.11 -11.66 7.16
C GLY A 18 5.08 -10.18 7.55
N VAL A 19 6.11 -9.74 8.27
CA VAL A 19 6.23 -8.36 8.77
C VAL A 19 7.15 -7.56 7.84
N ARG A 20 6.78 -6.32 7.52
CA ARG A 20 7.58 -5.39 6.71
C ARG A 20 7.60 -4.03 7.39
N LEU A 21 8.77 -3.40 7.38
CA LEU A 21 8.94 -2.01 7.80
C LEU A 21 9.09 -1.15 6.55
N ILE A 22 8.28 -0.10 6.44
CA ILE A 22 8.36 0.88 5.37
C ILE A 22 8.63 2.23 6.01
N GLU A 23 9.82 2.77 5.79
CA GLU A 23 10.21 4.10 6.25
C GLU A 23 9.92 5.12 5.15
N ALA A 24 9.25 6.22 5.52
CA ALA A 24 8.85 7.24 4.57
C ALA A 24 8.82 8.63 5.22
N SER A 25 9.52 9.58 4.61
CA SER A 25 9.58 10.98 5.05
C SER A 25 8.26 11.73 4.80
N ALA A 26 8.10 12.91 5.40
CA ALA A 26 6.94 13.76 5.14
C ALA A 26 6.84 14.06 3.62
N GLY A 27 5.63 13.97 3.06
CA GLY A 27 5.40 14.25 1.63
C GLY A 27 5.82 13.14 0.66
N THR A 28 6.34 11.99 1.10
CA THR A 28 6.81 10.91 0.19
C THR A 28 5.73 9.85 -0.11
N GLY A 29 4.45 10.22 -0.08
CA GLY A 29 3.36 9.34 -0.54
C GLY A 29 2.98 8.18 0.39
N LYS A 30 3.11 8.32 1.72
CA LYS A 30 2.71 7.28 2.70
C LYS A 30 1.29 6.73 2.49
N THR A 31 0.30 7.63 2.30
CA THR A 31 -1.09 7.26 2.04
C THR A 31 -1.19 6.45 0.74
N PHE A 32 -0.50 6.90 -0.32
CA PHE A 32 -0.43 6.19 -1.59
C PHE A 32 0.17 4.79 -1.44
N THR A 33 1.27 4.65 -0.70
CA THR A 33 1.88 3.34 -0.44
C THR A 33 0.92 2.41 0.31
N LEU A 34 0.22 2.90 1.34
CA LEU A 34 -0.80 2.12 2.06
C LEU A 34 -1.94 1.67 1.14
N ALA A 35 -2.49 2.58 0.32
CA ALA A 35 -3.55 2.26 -0.64
C ALA A 35 -3.10 1.24 -1.69
N THR A 36 -1.86 1.35 -2.17
CA THR A 36 -1.25 0.38 -3.10
C THR A 36 -1.16 -1.00 -2.45
N LEU A 37 -0.61 -1.12 -1.25
CA LEU A 37 -0.51 -2.41 -0.55
C LEU A 37 -1.88 -3.03 -0.26
N PHE A 38 -2.85 -2.20 0.15
CA PHE A 38 -4.23 -2.63 0.35
C PHE A 38 -4.82 -3.22 -0.94
N THR A 39 -4.67 -2.48 -2.05
CA THR A 39 -5.17 -2.91 -3.36
C THR A 39 -4.50 -4.20 -3.82
N ARG A 40 -3.19 -4.34 -3.62
CA ARG A 40 -2.45 -5.56 -3.94
C ARG A 40 -2.92 -6.76 -3.12
N LEU A 41 -3.23 -6.60 -1.83
CA LEU A 41 -3.79 -7.68 -1.02
C LEU A 41 -5.15 -8.15 -1.56
N VAL A 42 -5.99 -7.22 -2.03
CA VAL A 42 -7.28 -7.58 -2.65
C VAL A 42 -7.07 -8.28 -4.00
N VAL A 43 -6.27 -7.70 -4.89
CA VAL A 43 -6.15 -8.15 -6.29
C VAL A 43 -5.21 -9.35 -6.44
N GLU A 44 -4.05 -9.35 -5.78
CA GLU A 44 -3.04 -10.41 -5.93
C GLU A 44 -3.28 -11.59 -4.99
N LYS A 45 -3.80 -11.33 -3.78
CA LYS A 45 -4.06 -12.39 -2.78
C LYS A 45 -5.53 -12.80 -2.69
N GLY A 46 -6.45 -12.06 -3.31
CA GLY A 46 -7.89 -12.36 -3.29
C GLY A 46 -8.53 -12.15 -1.92
N TRP A 47 -7.92 -11.34 -1.05
CA TRP A 47 -8.48 -11.08 0.28
C TRP A 47 -9.73 -10.20 0.16
N ARG A 48 -10.77 -10.54 0.91
CA ARG A 48 -11.93 -9.65 1.04
C ARG A 48 -11.51 -8.42 1.85
N ILE A 49 -12.06 -7.26 1.51
CA ILE A 49 -11.80 -5.98 2.20
C ILE A 49 -11.90 -6.13 3.73
N GLY A 50 -12.94 -6.80 4.25
CA GLY A 50 -13.12 -7.01 5.68
C GLY A 50 -12.09 -7.94 6.36
N GLN A 51 -11.15 -8.51 5.62
CA GLN A 51 -10.02 -9.29 6.15
C GLN A 51 -8.74 -8.47 6.26
N ILE A 52 -8.74 -7.21 5.79
CA ILE A 52 -7.59 -6.32 5.78
C ILE A 52 -7.87 -5.17 6.74
N LEU A 53 -6.95 -4.93 7.68
CA LEU A 53 -7.02 -3.82 8.62
C LEU A 53 -5.93 -2.79 8.30
N ALA A 54 -6.34 -1.60 7.86
CA ALA A 54 -5.48 -0.42 7.77
C ALA A 54 -5.79 0.51 8.95
N VAL A 55 -4.75 1.01 9.62
CA VAL A 55 -4.88 1.90 10.78
C VAL A 55 -4.07 3.15 10.53
N THR A 56 -4.64 4.32 10.82
CA THR A 56 -3.95 5.61 10.80
C THR A 56 -4.16 6.33 12.12
N PHE A 57 -3.43 7.44 12.35
CA PHE A 57 -3.48 8.15 13.62
C PHE A 57 -4.69 9.10 13.74
N THR A 58 -5.26 9.56 12.63
CA THR A 58 -6.33 10.56 12.63
C THR A 58 -7.53 10.08 11.82
N ASP A 59 -8.72 10.52 12.22
CA ASP A 59 -9.95 10.23 11.45
C ASP A 59 -9.86 10.78 10.03
N ALA A 60 -9.29 11.98 9.86
CA ALA A 60 -9.11 12.59 8.55
C ALA A 60 -8.25 11.73 7.61
N ALA A 61 -7.15 11.16 8.11
CA ALA A 61 -6.30 10.26 7.32
C ALA A 61 -6.98 8.92 7.04
N THR A 62 -7.88 8.48 7.92
CA THR A 62 -8.70 7.27 7.68
C THR A 62 -9.73 7.49 6.58
N GLN A 63 -10.34 8.68 6.51
CA GLN A 63 -11.31 9.02 5.46
C GLN A 63 -10.67 9.26 4.07
N GLU A 64 -9.37 9.51 4.02
CA GLU A 64 -8.61 9.67 2.77
C GLU A 64 -8.25 8.32 2.12
N LEU A 65 -8.16 7.25 2.92
CA LEU A 65 -7.88 5.88 2.49
C LEU A 65 -9.14 5.13 2.05
#